data_AF-A0A3P1WZ13-F1
#
_entry.id   AF-A0A3P1WZ13-F1
#
_cell.length_a   1.000
_cell.length_b   1.000
_cell.length_c   1.000
_cell.angle_alpha   90.00
_cell.angle_beta   90.00
_cell.angle_gamma   90.00
#
_symmetry.space_group_name_H-M   'P 1'
#
loop_
_entity.id
_entity.type
_entity.pdbx_description
1 polymer ?
#
loop_
_entity_poly.entity_id
_entity_poly.type
_entity_poly.pdbx_seq_one_letter_code
_entity_poly.pdbx_strand_id
1 'polypeptide(L)'
;MRRIPLALLAGACLALSFQPWNLWFLAIPGVALLTWVVTDLSPAASFGHGFLAGLVLNYLAIWWVSAQAGPAIHALVVVMACWVGLAATLTNVLLRLRAPDLWVPTAWVLVEFGAGTFPFKGFPWLRLGHTVIDQPLAGWLPIIATPGTTWLVAFLGCLLLRLITSPRRLRPALVGAAVVLVGGLLTLRPIPPADQQVTVGMVQGNVALDLDTGFIAATGATPNHLSETVFLLAEARTRGAELDFVVWAENSTDRDPLLDETTRRQVEWSVRLAEVPVLVGAVMVGPEPRTRQTVSLWWTPAEGITDRYAKRNLAPFGEWVPYRDLIEPLFPDVKRAGAQSIPGEEPGVMKVSTPRHGELRVGTAICYELAYDQTMSELVWHGAEVLVSQSTTHNFTGTAEPHQQMAINRVRAAELGREFVATTLNGHSGLIDSRGRVHEPTVEGTAAHRILTLPVRDDITPAAVIGIPIQAFCALASIGGALLGARRSSNLDKPSTRKDHR
;
A
#
# COMPACT_ATOMS: atom_id res chain seq x y z
N MET A 1 7.17 24.38 25.81
CA MET A 1 5.71 24.47 25.62
C MET A 1 5.28 24.95 24.23
N ARG A 2 5.82 26.05 23.65
CA ARG A 2 5.36 26.56 22.33
C ARG A 2 5.53 25.61 21.12
N ARG A 3 6.42 24.62 21.17
CA ARG A 3 6.69 23.69 20.06
C ARG A 3 5.82 22.43 20.05
N ILE A 4 5.20 22.09 21.18
CA ILE A 4 4.31 20.91 21.28
C ILE A 4 3.08 21.07 20.38
N PRO A 5 2.31 22.18 20.44
CA PRO A 5 1.17 22.38 19.54
C PRO A 5 1.55 22.30 18.05
N LEU A 6 2.74 22.76 17.70
CA LEU A 6 3.24 22.75 16.32
C LEU A 6 3.65 21.35 15.86
N ALA A 7 4.17 20.52 16.76
CA ALA A 7 4.40 19.09 16.47
C ALA A 7 3.07 18.35 16.25
N LEU A 8 2.07 18.60 17.09
CA LEU A 8 0.73 18.01 16.93
C LEU A 8 0.09 18.46 15.61
N LEU A 9 0.20 19.75 15.26
CA LEU A 9 -0.28 20.28 14.00
C LEU A 9 0.44 19.65 12.81
N ALA A 10 1.75 19.44 12.88
CA ALA A 10 2.49 18.74 11.83
C ALA A 10 1.96 17.32 11.62
N GLY A 11 1.72 16.57 12.70
CA GLY A 11 1.08 15.25 12.66
C GLY A 11 -0.31 15.27 12.03
N ALA A 12 -1.14 16.26 12.37
CA ALA A 12 -2.46 16.44 11.79
C ALA A 12 -2.41 16.77 10.29
N CYS A 13 -1.52 17.67 9.86
CA CYS A 13 -1.32 17.98 8.45
C CYS A 13 -0.90 16.74 7.65
N LEU A 14 0.00 15.93 8.20
CA LEU A 14 0.39 14.66 7.58
C LEU A 14 -0.79 13.68 7.52
N ALA A 15 -1.57 13.52 8.59
CA ALA A 15 -2.73 12.61 8.60
C ALA A 15 -3.77 12.98 7.55
N LEU A 16 -4.15 14.24 7.50
CA LEU A 16 -5.19 14.75 6.60
C LEU A 16 -4.75 14.71 5.12
N SER A 17 -3.46 14.52 4.85
CA SER A 17 -2.96 14.34 3.48
C SER A 17 -3.29 12.97 2.90
N PHE A 18 -3.61 11.98 3.74
CA PHE A 18 -4.05 10.65 3.31
C PHE A 18 -5.56 10.60 3.09
N GLN A 19 -6.00 9.58 2.37
CA GLN A 19 -7.41 9.21 2.30
C GLN A 19 -7.96 8.91 3.71
N PRO A 20 -9.24 9.21 3.99
CA PRO A 20 -10.28 9.65 3.05
C PRO A 20 -10.31 11.17 2.81
N TRP A 21 -9.57 11.98 3.59
CA TRP A 21 -9.62 13.44 3.47
C TRP A 21 -8.93 13.96 2.20
N ASN A 22 -7.84 13.31 1.80
CA ASN A 22 -7.09 13.60 0.58
C ASN A 22 -6.70 15.08 0.42
N LEU A 23 -6.38 15.76 1.53
CA LEU A 23 -5.82 17.11 1.50
C LEU A 23 -4.32 17.02 1.22
N TRP A 24 -3.96 16.42 0.08
CA TRP A 24 -2.60 16.03 -0.30
C TRP A 24 -1.58 17.17 -0.16
N PHE A 25 -2.03 18.41 -0.38
CA PHE A 25 -1.18 19.61 -0.27
C PHE A 25 -0.68 19.84 1.16
N LEU A 26 -1.28 19.22 2.19
CA LEU A 26 -0.86 19.30 3.58
C LEU A 26 0.37 18.42 3.91
N ALA A 27 0.73 17.46 3.07
CA ALA A 27 1.92 16.64 3.29
C ALA A 27 3.20 17.52 3.33
N ILE A 28 3.33 18.42 2.35
CA ILE A 28 4.48 19.35 2.21
C ILE A 28 4.63 20.27 3.45
N PRO A 29 3.61 21.05 3.88
CA PRO A 29 3.72 21.87 5.08
C PRO A 29 3.82 21.03 6.37
N GLY A 30 3.25 19.82 6.43
CA GLY A 30 3.44 18.90 7.54
C GLY A 30 4.92 18.53 7.75
N VAL A 31 5.61 18.13 6.68
CA VAL A 31 7.07 17.88 6.70
C VAL A 31 7.84 19.16 7.03
N ALA A 32 7.50 20.29 6.40
CA ALA A 32 8.16 21.57 6.65
C ALA A 32 8.06 21.99 8.13
N LEU A 33 6.88 21.86 8.72
CA LEU A 33 6.61 22.22 10.11
C LEU A 33 7.35 21.29 11.08
N LEU A 34 7.35 19.97 10.85
CA LEU A 34 8.10 19.05 11.69
C LEU A 34 9.62 19.32 11.62
N THR A 35 10.13 19.58 10.41
CA THR A 35 11.55 19.95 10.18
C THR A 35 11.93 21.23 10.94
N TRP A 36 11.05 22.24 10.93
CA TRP A 36 11.25 23.46 11.70
C TRP A 36 11.19 23.23 13.22
N VAL A 37 10.21 22.45 13.69
CA VAL A 37 10.02 22.14 15.12
C VAL A 37 11.27 21.51 15.73
N VAL A 38 12.02 20.70 14.98
CA VAL A 38 13.23 20.03 15.47
C VAL A 38 14.52 20.84 15.32
N THR A 39 14.46 22.03 14.71
CA THR A 39 15.63 22.90 14.54
C THR A 39 16.12 23.39 15.91
N ASP A 40 17.42 23.36 16.18
CA ASP A 40 18.04 23.76 17.46
C ASP A 40 17.58 22.97 18.71
N LEU A 41 16.99 21.79 18.54
CA LEU A 41 16.70 20.87 19.64
C LEU A 41 17.83 19.86 19.85
N SER A 42 17.87 19.24 21.03
CA SER A 42 18.65 18.01 21.21
C SER A 42 18.03 16.85 20.43
N PRO A 43 18.82 15.81 20.05
CA PRO A 43 18.28 14.63 19.39
C PRO A 43 17.13 13.97 20.18
N ALA A 44 17.27 13.86 21.50
CA ALA A 44 16.23 13.29 22.36
C ALA A 44 14.94 14.14 22.39
N ALA A 45 15.07 15.48 22.44
CA ALA A 45 13.91 16.36 22.36
C ALA A 45 13.25 16.30 20.97
N SER A 46 14.04 16.11 19.91
CA SER A 46 13.55 15.93 18.54
C SER A 46 12.75 14.64 18.41
N PHE A 47 13.23 13.54 19.00
CA PHE A 47 12.48 12.29 19.12
C PHE A 47 11.12 12.52 19.78
N GLY A 48 11.08 13.20 20.93
CA GLY A 48 9.83 13.45 21.64
C GLY A 48 8.80 14.24 20.82
N HIS A 49 9.21 15.27 20.07
CA HIS A 49 8.30 16.02 19.21
C HIS A 49 7.86 15.21 17.99
N GLY A 50 8.77 14.47 17.36
CA GLY A 50 8.41 13.55 16.26
C GLY A 50 7.48 12.43 16.72
N PHE A 51 7.67 11.91 17.93
CA PHE A 51 6.79 10.91 18.53
C PHE A 51 5.38 11.47 18.74
N LEU A 52 5.25 12.68 19.29
CA LEU A 52 3.95 13.35 19.43
C LEU A 52 3.26 13.60 18.08
N ALA A 53 4.01 14.07 17.07
CA ALA A 53 3.50 14.22 15.71
C ALA A 53 3.06 12.86 15.13
N GLY A 54 3.85 11.82 15.35
CA GLY A 54 3.56 10.45 14.95
C GLY A 54 2.33 9.87 15.63
N LEU A 55 2.09 10.17 16.91
CA LEU A 55 0.87 9.76 17.60
C LEU A 55 -0.35 10.37 16.91
N VAL A 56 -0.34 11.69 16.65
CA VAL A 56 -1.46 12.36 15.96
C VAL A 56 -1.65 11.79 14.55
N LEU A 57 -0.55 11.63 13.79
CA LEU A 57 -0.58 11.06 12.45
C LEU A 57 -1.30 9.69 12.45
N ASN A 58 -0.82 8.78 13.29
CA ASN A 58 -1.26 7.39 13.27
C ASN A 58 -2.64 7.22 13.91
N TYR A 59 -2.98 7.94 14.99
CA TYR A 59 -4.34 7.88 15.54
C TYR A 59 -5.39 8.43 14.59
N LEU A 60 -5.07 9.42 13.76
CA LEU A 60 -6.04 9.92 12.78
C LEU A 60 -6.11 9.02 11.54
N ALA A 61 -4.96 8.55 11.03
CA ALA A 61 -4.92 7.88 9.74
C ALA A 61 -5.13 6.36 9.80
N ILE A 62 -4.74 5.67 10.87
CA ILE A 62 -4.78 4.18 10.94
C ILE A 62 -5.61 3.63 12.09
N TRP A 63 -6.42 4.47 12.75
CA TRP A 63 -7.30 4.01 13.84
C TRP A 63 -8.27 2.90 13.41
N TRP A 64 -8.67 2.88 12.14
CA TRP A 64 -9.54 1.85 11.57
C TRP A 64 -9.06 0.41 11.82
N VAL A 65 -7.75 0.19 12.01
CA VAL A 65 -7.18 -1.12 12.38
C VAL A 65 -7.79 -1.65 13.69
N SER A 66 -8.27 -0.77 14.57
CA SER A 66 -8.96 -1.16 15.81
C SER A 66 -10.20 -2.01 15.58
N ALA A 67 -10.85 -1.88 14.42
CA ALA A 67 -12.02 -2.70 14.06
C ALA A 67 -11.70 -4.19 14.07
N GLN A 68 -10.48 -4.56 13.65
CA GLN A 68 -9.99 -5.94 13.68
C GLN A 68 -9.16 -6.26 14.92
N ALA A 69 -8.21 -5.38 15.27
CA ALA A 69 -7.18 -5.64 16.28
C ALA A 69 -7.61 -5.25 17.71
N GLY A 70 -8.75 -4.59 17.87
CA GLY A 70 -9.20 -4.08 19.17
C GLY A 70 -8.16 -3.17 19.82
N PRO A 71 -7.91 -3.32 21.14
CA PRO A 71 -6.94 -2.49 21.87
C PRO A 71 -5.48 -2.58 21.39
N ALA A 72 -5.12 -3.63 20.63
CA ALA A 72 -3.74 -3.80 20.14
C ALA A 72 -3.31 -2.66 19.19
N ILE A 73 -4.26 -1.89 18.63
CA ILE A 73 -3.98 -0.69 17.83
C ILE A 73 -3.08 0.31 18.55
N HIS A 74 -3.22 0.47 19.87
CA HIS A 74 -2.41 1.41 20.63
C HIS A 74 -0.92 1.07 20.55
N ALA A 75 -0.58 -0.22 20.56
CA ALA A 75 0.80 -0.67 20.40
C ALA A 75 1.32 -0.35 19.00
N LEU A 76 0.52 -0.62 17.95
CA LEU A 76 0.90 -0.29 16.57
C LEU A 76 1.12 1.22 16.40
N VAL A 77 0.21 2.05 16.92
CA VAL A 77 0.33 3.52 16.88
C VAL A 77 1.59 3.99 17.59
N VAL A 78 1.92 3.43 18.75
CA VAL A 78 3.17 3.76 19.47
C VAL A 78 4.40 3.37 18.67
N VAL A 79 4.42 2.17 18.07
CA VAL A 79 5.55 1.72 17.24
C VAL A 79 5.71 2.62 16.01
N MET A 80 4.62 2.96 15.32
CA MET A 80 4.66 3.87 14.17
C MET A 80 5.04 5.30 14.58
N ALA A 81 4.61 5.76 15.76
CA ALA A 81 5.02 7.05 16.30
C ALA A 81 6.51 7.08 16.66
N CYS A 82 7.09 5.96 17.13
CA CYS A 82 8.54 5.84 17.34
C CYS A 82 9.33 6.01 16.03
N TRP A 83 8.82 5.47 14.92
CA TRP A 83 9.41 5.67 13.60
C TRP A 83 9.41 7.16 13.20
N VAL A 84 8.30 7.88 13.38
CA VAL A 84 8.25 9.34 13.15
C VAL A 84 9.17 10.11 14.12
N GLY A 85 9.28 9.67 15.37
CA GLY A 85 10.28 10.16 16.33
C GLY A 85 11.71 9.99 15.84
N LEU A 86 12.03 8.85 15.23
CA LEU A 86 13.33 8.59 14.62
C LEU A 86 13.55 9.49 13.40
N ALA A 87 12.55 9.70 12.54
CA ALA A 87 12.65 10.64 11.41
C ALA A 87 12.97 12.06 11.88
N ALA A 88 12.31 12.51 12.95
CA ALA A 88 12.57 13.81 13.58
C ALA A 88 13.99 13.91 14.15
N THR A 89 14.48 12.84 14.77
CA THR A 89 15.85 12.75 15.31
C THR A 89 16.90 12.80 14.20
N LEU A 90 16.72 12.01 13.14
CA LEU A 90 17.60 12.01 11.98
C LEU A 90 17.58 13.38 11.30
N THR A 91 16.39 13.97 11.12
CA THR A 91 16.23 15.32 10.57
C THR A 91 17.06 16.34 11.36
N ASN A 92 16.97 16.36 12.70
CA ASN A 92 17.76 17.25 13.54
C ASN A 92 19.28 17.14 13.29
N VAL A 93 19.78 15.92 13.13
CA VAL A 93 21.22 15.69 12.92
C VAL A 93 21.63 16.05 11.48
N LEU A 94 20.80 15.71 10.49
CA LEU A 94 21.05 16.00 9.08
C LEU A 94 20.95 17.49 8.74
N LEU A 95 20.18 18.26 9.50
CA LEU A 95 20.13 19.73 9.40
C LEU A 95 21.50 20.40 9.63
N ARG A 96 22.46 19.70 10.28
CA ARG A 96 23.82 20.18 10.57
C ARG A 96 24.79 20.02 9.39
N LEU A 97 24.37 19.33 8.33
CA LEU A 97 25.17 19.11 7.13
C LEU A 97 25.10 20.30 6.17
N ARG A 98 26.01 20.33 5.19
CA ARG A 98 25.88 21.26 4.07
C ARG A 98 24.74 20.79 3.16
N ALA A 99 23.94 21.74 2.66
CA ALA A 99 22.75 21.47 1.85
C ALA A 99 21.75 20.50 2.52
N PRO A 100 21.27 20.83 3.74
CA PRO A 100 20.43 19.92 4.52
C PRO A 100 19.14 19.49 3.81
N ASP A 101 18.61 20.34 2.93
CA ASP A 101 17.42 20.04 2.11
C ASP A 101 17.55 18.75 1.28
N LEU A 102 18.78 18.34 0.89
CA LEU A 102 19.02 17.10 0.15
C LEU A 102 19.16 15.88 1.07
N TRP A 103 19.54 16.09 2.33
CA TRP A 103 19.77 15.03 3.29
C TRP A 103 18.50 14.67 4.07
N VAL A 104 17.76 15.66 4.57
CA VAL A 104 16.54 15.44 5.37
C VAL A 104 15.54 14.48 4.71
N PRO A 105 15.25 14.56 3.39
CA PRO A 105 14.35 13.62 2.75
C PRO A 105 14.81 12.15 2.81
N THR A 106 16.11 11.89 2.88
CA THR A 106 16.64 10.52 3.02
C THR A 106 16.25 9.89 4.36
N ALA A 107 16.04 10.70 5.41
CA ALA A 107 15.54 10.21 6.70
C ALA A 107 14.10 9.70 6.63
N TRP A 108 13.23 10.38 5.87
CA TRP A 108 11.85 9.94 5.66
C TRP A 108 11.81 8.62 4.91
N VAL A 109 12.57 8.48 3.82
CA VAL A 109 12.66 7.23 3.07
C VAL A 109 13.21 6.09 3.93
N LEU A 110 14.27 6.32 4.71
CA LEU A 110 14.83 5.32 5.62
C LEU A 110 13.80 4.86 6.66
N VAL A 111 13.08 5.80 7.26
CA VAL A 111 12.11 5.49 8.32
C VAL A 111 10.89 4.77 7.76
N GLU A 112 10.39 5.15 6.58
CA GLU A 112 9.31 4.42 5.91
C GLU A 112 9.74 3.00 5.52
N PHE A 113 10.97 2.84 5.00
CA PHE A 113 11.54 1.52 4.71
C PHE A 113 11.70 0.67 5.98
N GLY A 114 12.20 1.28 7.06
CA GLY A 114 12.34 0.64 8.36
C GLY A 114 10.98 0.22 8.94
N ALA A 115 10.00 1.12 8.93
CA ALA A 115 8.63 0.84 9.37
C ALA A 115 7.96 -0.24 8.52
N GLY A 116 8.26 -0.31 7.23
CA GLY A 116 7.79 -1.33 6.30
C GLY A 116 8.44 -2.71 6.45
N THR A 117 9.51 -2.83 7.26
CA THR A 117 10.26 -4.08 7.43
C THR A 117 10.28 -4.56 8.88
N PHE A 118 10.26 -3.63 9.84
CA PHE A 118 10.44 -3.91 11.27
C PHE A 118 9.50 -3.09 12.15
N PRO A 119 8.93 -3.68 13.22
CA PRO A 119 8.97 -5.10 13.61
C PRO A 119 8.00 -5.97 12.78
N PHE A 120 8.15 -7.29 12.86
CA PHE A 120 7.17 -8.27 12.33
C PHE A 120 6.84 -8.15 10.83
N LYS A 121 7.85 -7.91 9.98
CA LYS A 121 7.68 -7.62 8.53
C LYS A 121 6.97 -6.28 8.24
N GLY A 122 6.84 -5.43 9.26
CA GLY A 122 6.49 -4.02 9.15
C GLY A 122 5.04 -3.69 8.77
N PHE A 123 4.78 -2.38 8.68
CA PHE A 123 3.51 -1.77 8.33
C PHE A 123 3.71 -0.61 7.33
N PRO A 124 3.97 -0.89 6.03
CA PRO A 124 4.30 0.12 5.02
C PRO A 124 3.07 0.90 4.48
N TRP A 125 2.13 1.27 5.34
CA TRP A 125 0.83 1.83 4.93
C TRP A 125 0.85 3.36 4.68
N LEU A 126 1.39 4.12 5.63
CA LEU A 126 1.39 5.59 5.60
C LEU A 126 2.71 6.14 5.07
N ARG A 127 2.87 6.12 3.75
CA ARG A 127 4.05 6.66 3.06
C ARG A 127 3.73 7.98 2.40
N LEU A 128 4.64 8.95 2.48
CA LEU A 128 4.45 10.26 1.84
C LEU A 128 4.24 10.11 0.32
N GLY A 129 4.93 9.15 -0.31
CA GLY A 129 4.73 8.80 -1.72
C GLY A 129 3.30 8.37 -2.06
N HIS A 130 2.53 7.81 -1.12
CA HIS A 130 1.12 7.45 -1.38
C HIS A 130 0.20 8.67 -1.51
N THR A 131 0.63 9.84 -1.03
CA THR A 131 -0.15 11.10 -1.11
C THR A 131 -0.08 11.76 -2.49
N VAL A 132 0.74 11.25 -3.42
CA VAL A 132 1.05 11.95 -4.67
C VAL A 132 0.11 11.66 -5.83
N ILE A 133 -0.73 10.63 -5.73
CA ILE A 133 -1.49 10.10 -6.86
C ILE A 133 -2.53 11.08 -7.43
N ASP A 134 -3.05 11.99 -6.62
CA ASP A 134 -4.05 13.00 -6.99
C ASP A 134 -3.46 14.40 -7.25
N GLN A 135 -2.14 14.49 -7.42
CA GLN A 135 -1.44 15.77 -7.61
C GLN A 135 -0.38 15.69 -8.72
N PRO A 136 0.18 16.82 -9.21
CA PRO A 136 1.14 16.81 -10.31
C PRO A 136 2.38 15.92 -10.07
N LEU A 137 2.72 15.66 -8.80
CA LEU A 137 3.83 14.77 -8.47
C LEU A 137 3.61 13.31 -8.88
N ALA A 138 2.37 12.89 -9.19
CA ALA A 138 2.06 11.56 -9.72
C ALA A 138 2.89 11.21 -10.97
N GLY A 139 3.25 12.20 -11.80
CA GLY A 139 4.07 11.96 -12.99
C GLY A 139 5.48 11.46 -12.70
N TRP A 140 5.96 11.56 -11.45
CA TRP A 140 7.24 11.01 -11.02
C TRP A 140 7.16 9.54 -10.61
N LEU A 141 5.97 9.01 -10.28
CA LEU A 141 5.79 7.62 -9.84
C LEU A 141 6.41 6.59 -10.81
N PRO A 142 6.15 6.60 -12.13
CA PRO A 142 6.75 5.63 -13.06
C PRO A 142 8.26 5.79 -13.24
N ILE A 143 8.87 6.86 -12.71
CA ILE A 143 10.31 7.12 -12.86
C ILE A 143 11.07 6.72 -11.60
N ILE A 144 10.63 7.19 -10.43
CA ILE A 144 11.39 7.08 -9.17
C ILE A 144 10.67 6.28 -8.08
N ALA A 145 9.53 5.67 -8.41
CA ALA A 145 8.71 4.87 -7.52
C ALA A 145 8.22 5.63 -6.26
N THR A 146 7.51 4.93 -5.39
CA THR A 146 7.03 5.42 -4.10
C THR A 146 8.16 5.94 -3.20
N PRO A 147 9.33 5.26 -3.05
CA PRO A 147 10.45 5.79 -2.26
C PRO A 147 10.97 7.14 -2.77
N GLY A 148 11.12 7.31 -4.09
CA GLY A 148 11.60 8.57 -4.67
C GLY A 148 10.57 9.68 -4.55
N THR A 149 9.28 9.37 -4.65
CA THR A 149 8.22 10.38 -4.44
C THR A 149 8.07 10.77 -2.96
N THR A 150 8.28 9.85 -2.01
CA THR A 150 8.48 10.21 -0.59
C THR A 150 9.63 11.22 -0.44
N TRP A 151 10.76 10.96 -1.09
CA TRP A 151 11.89 11.89 -1.08
C TRP A 151 11.50 13.27 -1.66
N LEU A 152 10.77 13.31 -2.78
CA LEU A 152 10.32 14.57 -3.38
C LEU A 152 9.38 15.37 -2.47
N VAL A 153 8.41 14.72 -1.83
CA VAL A 153 7.48 15.38 -0.91
C VAL A 153 8.24 15.99 0.27
N ALA A 154 9.15 15.23 0.88
CA ALA A 154 9.98 15.73 1.97
C ALA A 154 10.95 16.85 1.51
N PHE A 155 11.49 16.75 0.30
CA PHE A 155 12.34 17.78 -0.31
C PHE A 155 11.58 19.10 -0.52
N LEU A 156 10.36 19.03 -1.06
CA LEU A 156 9.49 20.20 -1.19
C LEU A 156 9.14 20.81 0.17
N GLY A 157 8.95 19.99 1.21
CA GLY A 157 8.79 20.47 2.58
C GLY A 157 10.00 21.27 3.08
N CYS A 158 11.21 20.80 2.80
CA CYS A 158 12.45 21.52 3.12
C CYS A 158 12.59 22.83 2.32
N LEU A 159 12.25 22.83 1.02
CA LEU A 159 12.26 24.04 0.19
C LEU A 159 11.23 25.06 0.66
N LEU A 160 10.03 24.62 1.06
CA LEU A 160 8.99 25.48 1.63
C LEU A 160 9.49 26.12 2.93
N LEU A 161 10.09 25.34 3.83
CA LEU A 161 10.68 25.87 5.05
C LEU A 161 11.76 26.92 4.76
N ARG A 162 12.63 26.65 3.78
CA ARG A 162 13.68 27.59 3.37
C ARG A 162 13.11 28.87 2.74
N LEU A 163 12.03 28.77 1.97
CA LEU A 163 11.32 29.92 1.42
C LEU A 163 10.74 30.80 2.53
N ILE A 164 10.14 30.21 3.56
CA ILE A 164 9.55 30.93 4.71
C ILE A 164 10.64 31.61 5.56
N THR A 165 11.74 30.90 5.81
CA THR A 165 12.83 31.40 6.68
C THR A 165 13.83 32.32 5.97
N SER A 166 13.88 32.30 4.64
CA SER A 166 14.77 33.13 3.81
C SER A 166 14.04 33.68 2.58
N PRO A 167 13.00 34.51 2.75
CA PRO A 167 12.06 34.90 1.67
C PRO A 167 12.70 35.71 0.55
N ARG A 168 13.85 36.36 0.79
CA ARG A 168 14.59 37.09 -0.24
C ARG A 168 15.29 36.18 -1.25
N ARG A 169 15.35 34.87 -1.02
CA ARG A 169 15.95 33.89 -1.93
C ARG A 169 14.83 33.21 -2.72
N LEU A 170 14.72 33.53 -4.01
CA LEU A 170 13.71 32.92 -4.90
C LEU A 170 14.07 31.50 -5.35
N ARG A 171 15.34 31.08 -5.22
CA ARG A 171 15.80 29.75 -5.69
C ARG A 171 14.95 28.58 -5.18
N PRO A 172 14.60 28.46 -3.88
CA PRO A 172 13.75 27.36 -3.40
C PRO A 172 12.38 27.33 -4.06
N ALA A 173 11.75 28.51 -4.27
CA ALA A 173 10.47 28.60 -4.95
C ALA A 173 10.59 28.16 -6.42
N LEU A 174 11.63 28.61 -7.13
CA LEU A 174 11.86 28.22 -8.53
C LEU A 174 12.13 26.72 -8.68
N VAL A 175 12.94 26.13 -7.79
CA VAL A 175 13.21 24.69 -7.81
C VAL A 175 11.96 23.89 -7.47
N GLY A 176 11.21 24.29 -6.45
CA GLY A 176 9.95 23.63 -6.09
C GLY A 176 8.92 23.70 -7.22
N ALA A 177 8.75 24.87 -7.83
CA ALA A 177 7.88 25.05 -8.99
C ALA A 177 8.32 24.19 -10.17
N ALA A 178 9.63 24.09 -10.44
CA ALA A 178 10.15 23.24 -11.51
C ALA A 178 9.86 21.74 -11.25
N VAL A 179 10.03 21.25 -10.02
CA VAL A 179 9.72 19.85 -9.65
C VAL A 179 8.24 19.54 -9.87
N VAL A 180 7.35 20.44 -9.42
CA VAL A 180 5.89 20.29 -9.58
C VAL A 180 5.50 20.39 -11.06
N LEU A 181 6.05 21.34 -11.80
CA LEU A 181 5.79 21.52 -13.23
C LEU A 181 6.23 20.30 -14.04
N VAL A 182 7.45 19.82 -13.82
CA VAL A 182 7.96 18.62 -14.51
C VAL A 182 7.09 17.41 -14.18
N GLY A 183 6.72 17.20 -12.91
CA GLY A 183 5.77 16.15 -12.54
C GLY A 183 4.46 16.27 -13.32
N GLY A 184 3.86 17.46 -13.35
CA GLY A 184 2.63 17.72 -14.09
C GLY A 184 2.77 17.44 -15.59
N LEU A 185 3.86 17.89 -16.22
CA LEU A 185 4.13 17.62 -17.64
C LEU A 185 4.31 16.11 -17.92
N LEU A 186 4.91 15.37 -17.00
CA LEU A 186 5.05 13.91 -17.12
C LEU A 186 3.70 13.20 -17.12
N THR A 187 2.69 13.69 -16.38
CA THR A 187 1.33 13.13 -16.43
C THR A 187 0.63 13.26 -17.78
N LEU A 188 1.09 14.22 -18.61
CA LEU A 188 0.55 14.47 -19.94
C LEU A 188 1.17 13.56 -21.01
N ARG A 189 2.21 12.77 -20.69
CA ARG A 189 2.80 11.83 -21.64
C ARG A 189 1.75 10.82 -22.10
N PRO A 190 1.59 10.58 -23.41
CA PRO A 190 0.66 9.57 -23.91
C PRO A 190 0.96 8.18 -23.34
N ILE A 191 -0.09 7.40 -23.06
CA ILE A 191 0.08 5.97 -22.78
C ILE A 191 0.29 5.29 -24.14
N PRO A 192 1.34 4.49 -24.32
CA PRO A 192 1.52 3.71 -25.54
C PRO A 192 0.29 2.80 -25.77
N PRO A 193 -0.25 2.77 -27.00
CA PRO A 193 -1.29 1.80 -27.33
C PRO A 193 -0.74 0.38 -27.14
N ALA A 194 -1.60 -0.55 -26.77
CA ALA A 194 -1.24 -1.96 -26.74
C ALA A 194 -1.82 -2.67 -27.95
N ASP A 195 -1.07 -3.62 -28.48
CA ASP A 195 -1.47 -4.42 -29.64
C ASP A 195 -2.54 -5.46 -29.28
N GLN A 196 -2.62 -5.81 -28.00
CA GLN A 196 -3.53 -6.82 -27.46
C GLN A 196 -4.31 -6.28 -26.26
N GLN A 197 -5.55 -6.74 -26.09
CA GLN A 197 -6.41 -6.39 -24.98
C GLN A 197 -7.14 -7.64 -24.49
N VAL A 198 -7.20 -7.80 -23.17
CA VAL A 198 -7.94 -8.88 -22.51
C VAL A 198 -9.26 -8.33 -21.96
N THR A 199 -10.33 -9.12 -22.01
CA THR A 199 -11.63 -8.75 -21.42
C THR A 199 -11.90 -9.57 -20.17
N VAL A 200 -12.03 -8.91 -19.03
CA VAL A 200 -12.13 -9.52 -17.71
C VAL A 200 -13.49 -9.24 -17.09
N GLY A 201 -14.15 -10.29 -16.65
CA GLY A 201 -15.33 -10.20 -15.81
C GLY A 201 -14.95 -10.03 -14.34
N MET A 202 -15.15 -8.85 -13.76
CA MET A 202 -14.88 -8.59 -12.35
C MET A 202 -16.15 -8.81 -11.53
N VAL A 203 -16.07 -9.59 -10.45
CA VAL A 203 -17.20 -9.93 -9.57
C VAL A 203 -16.90 -9.52 -8.13
N GLN A 204 -17.81 -8.72 -7.57
CA GLN A 204 -17.86 -8.29 -6.17
C GLN A 204 -19.11 -8.89 -5.52
N GLY A 205 -18.95 -9.96 -4.75
CA GLY A 205 -20.08 -10.68 -4.17
C GLY A 205 -20.85 -9.89 -3.10
N ASN A 206 -20.15 -9.08 -2.29
CA ASN A 206 -20.65 -8.43 -1.07
C ASN A 206 -21.25 -9.40 -0.04
N VAL A 207 -20.87 -9.24 1.22
CA VAL A 207 -21.46 -10.02 2.32
C VAL A 207 -21.88 -9.08 3.43
N ALA A 208 -23.11 -9.26 3.94
CA ALA A 208 -23.59 -8.49 5.08
C ALA A 208 -22.71 -8.79 6.31
N LEU A 209 -22.24 -7.73 6.98
CA LEU A 209 -21.67 -7.83 8.32
C LEU A 209 -22.76 -8.34 9.26
N ASP A 210 -22.49 -9.39 10.03
CA ASP A 210 -23.28 -9.64 11.24
C ASP A 210 -23.00 -8.48 12.21
N LEU A 211 -23.99 -7.62 12.45
CA LEU A 211 -23.86 -6.40 13.26
C LEU A 211 -23.59 -6.71 14.74
N ASP A 212 -23.96 -7.90 15.23
CA ASP A 212 -23.78 -8.28 16.63
C ASP A 212 -22.37 -8.82 16.91
N THR A 213 -21.68 -9.33 15.88
CA THR A 213 -20.34 -9.91 16.02
C THR A 213 -19.26 -9.12 15.26
N GLY A 214 -19.63 -8.34 14.24
CA GLY A 214 -18.71 -7.62 13.37
C GLY A 214 -17.99 -8.53 12.37
N PHE A 215 -18.48 -9.74 12.12
CA PHE A 215 -17.79 -10.74 11.30
C PHE A 215 -18.69 -11.33 10.21
N ILE A 216 -18.04 -11.93 9.21
CA ILE A 216 -18.66 -12.85 8.27
C ILE A 216 -19.15 -14.05 9.07
N ALA A 217 -20.47 -14.19 9.24
CA ALA A 217 -21.05 -15.52 9.32
C ALA A 217 -20.59 -16.23 8.04
N ALA A 218 -19.84 -17.35 8.15
CA ALA A 218 -19.20 -18.08 7.05
C ALA A 218 -20.21 -18.67 6.03
N THR A 219 -21.05 -17.81 5.48
CA THR A 219 -22.23 -18.07 4.68
C THR A 219 -22.54 -16.79 3.90
N GLY A 220 -22.36 -16.82 2.58
CA GLY A 220 -22.85 -15.77 1.69
C GLY A 220 -21.84 -15.35 0.63
N ALA A 221 -20.53 -15.43 0.89
CA ALA A 221 -19.53 -14.99 -0.06
C ALA A 221 -19.62 -15.78 -1.36
N THR A 222 -19.59 -17.11 -1.26
CA THR A 222 -19.62 -17.99 -2.44
C THR A 222 -20.93 -17.90 -3.22
N PRO A 223 -22.14 -18.03 -2.61
CA PRO A 223 -23.38 -17.93 -3.35
C PRO A 223 -23.61 -16.54 -3.95
N ASN A 224 -23.14 -15.47 -3.31
CA ASN A 224 -23.26 -14.12 -3.87
C ASN A 224 -22.33 -13.91 -5.06
N HIS A 225 -21.08 -14.42 -5.02
CA HIS A 225 -20.21 -14.40 -6.20
C HIS A 225 -20.77 -15.24 -7.35
N LEU A 226 -21.35 -16.41 -7.07
CA LEU A 226 -22.06 -17.19 -8.08
C LEU A 226 -23.21 -16.39 -8.68
N SER A 227 -24.03 -15.72 -7.86
CA SER A 227 -25.16 -14.91 -8.32
C SER A 227 -24.72 -13.74 -9.21
N GLU A 228 -23.71 -12.98 -8.78
CA GLU A 228 -23.14 -11.89 -9.57
C GLU A 228 -22.42 -12.38 -10.82
N THR A 229 -21.84 -13.58 -10.81
CA THR A 229 -21.31 -14.23 -12.02
C THR A 229 -22.43 -14.51 -13.01
N VAL A 230 -23.59 -14.97 -12.57
CA VAL A 230 -24.75 -15.18 -13.46
C VAL A 230 -25.22 -13.86 -14.08
N PHE A 231 -25.30 -12.77 -13.31
CA PHE A 231 -25.67 -11.45 -13.83
C PHE A 231 -24.63 -10.91 -14.82
N LEU A 232 -23.35 -11.03 -14.49
CA LEU A 232 -22.24 -10.67 -15.38
C LEU A 232 -22.34 -11.39 -16.73
N LEU A 233 -22.60 -12.70 -16.72
CA LEU A 233 -22.69 -13.49 -17.95
C LEU A 233 -23.94 -13.13 -18.77
N ALA A 234 -25.06 -12.82 -18.11
CA ALA A 234 -26.24 -12.31 -18.80
C ALA A 234 -25.95 -10.97 -19.48
N GLU A 235 -25.30 -10.04 -18.79
CA GLU A 235 -24.88 -8.75 -19.36
C GLU A 235 -23.92 -8.95 -20.54
N ALA A 236 -22.89 -9.78 -20.38
CA ALA A 236 -21.90 -10.07 -21.40
C ALA A 236 -22.55 -10.58 -22.69
N ARG A 237 -23.49 -11.53 -22.58
CA ARG A 237 -24.27 -12.04 -23.73
C ARG A 237 -25.09 -10.95 -24.39
N THR A 238 -25.75 -10.07 -23.64
CA THR A 238 -26.55 -8.98 -24.23
C THR A 238 -25.70 -7.93 -24.94
N ARG A 239 -24.46 -7.70 -24.47
CA ARG A 239 -23.51 -6.76 -25.09
C ARG A 239 -22.68 -7.38 -26.20
N GLY A 240 -22.76 -8.70 -26.40
CA GLY A 240 -21.85 -9.43 -27.28
C GLY A 240 -20.40 -9.39 -26.81
N ALA A 241 -20.18 -9.20 -25.51
CA ALA A 241 -18.85 -9.19 -24.92
C ALA A 241 -18.40 -10.64 -24.67
N GLU A 242 -17.24 -10.99 -25.21
CA GLU A 242 -16.61 -12.29 -24.98
C GLU A 242 -15.52 -12.12 -23.92
N LEU A 243 -15.69 -12.79 -22.79
CA LEU A 243 -14.74 -12.73 -21.68
C LEU A 243 -13.55 -13.65 -21.95
N ASP A 244 -12.38 -13.27 -21.46
CA ASP A 244 -11.18 -14.11 -21.40
C ASP A 244 -11.10 -14.89 -20.09
N PHE A 245 -11.51 -14.25 -18.99
CA PHE A 245 -11.63 -14.86 -17.68
C PHE A 245 -12.53 -14.04 -16.75
N VAL A 246 -12.92 -14.65 -15.63
CA VAL A 246 -13.63 -13.99 -14.53
C VAL A 246 -12.73 -13.92 -13.30
N VAL A 247 -12.81 -12.84 -12.53
CA VAL A 247 -12.06 -12.66 -11.28
C VAL A 247 -13.00 -12.40 -10.12
N TRP A 248 -12.85 -13.21 -9.06
CA TRP A 248 -13.55 -13.04 -7.78
C TRP A 248 -12.66 -12.32 -6.76
N ALA A 249 -13.24 -11.84 -5.66
CA ALA A 249 -12.48 -11.16 -4.61
C ALA A 249 -11.63 -12.12 -3.75
N GLU A 250 -10.80 -11.56 -2.86
CA GLU A 250 -10.17 -12.34 -1.77
C GLU A 250 -11.26 -12.88 -0.84
N ASN A 251 -11.07 -14.11 -0.35
CA ASN A 251 -12.03 -14.76 0.55
C ASN A 251 -13.46 -14.82 -0.04
N SER A 252 -13.54 -15.04 -1.35
CA SER A 252 -14.79 -15.22 -2.10
C SER A 252 -15.48 -16.56 -1.85
N THR A 253 -14.77 -17.52 -1.23
CA THR A 253 -15.30 -18.81 -0.80
C THR A 253 -15.57 -18.80 0.71
N ASP A 254 -16.74 -19.30 1.12
CA ASP A 254 -17.15 -19.37 2.53
C ASP A 254 -16.32 -20.37 3.34
N ARG A 255 -15.83 -21.43 2.68
CA ARG A 255 -14.96 -22.48 3.26
C ARG A 255 -13.93 -22.92 2.23
N ASP A 256 -13.00 -23.78 2.66
CA ASP A 256 -12.06 -24.43 1.75
C ASP A 256 -12.83 -25.25 0.70
N PRO A 257 -12.78 -24.86 -0.60
CA PRO A 257 -13.55 -25.53 -1.66
C PRO A 257 -13.05 -26.95 -1.96
N LEU A 258 -11.89 -27.37 -1.44
CA LEU A 258 -11.44 -28.77 -1.56
C LEU A 258 -11.99 -29.67 -0.44
N LEU A 259 -12.50 -29.09 0.64
CA LEU A 259 -13.02 -29.83 1.80
C LEU A 259 -14.53 -29.69 1.99
N ASP A 260 -15.12 -28.59 1.53
CA ASP A 260 -16.56 -28.32 1.61
C ASP A 260 -17.25 -28.48 0.26
N GLU A 261 -18.06 -29.54 0.15
CA GLU A 261 -18.75 -29.93 -1.08
C GLU A 261 -19.75 -28.89 -1.59
N THR A 262 -20.34 -28.09 -0.71
CA THR A 262 -21.32 -27.06 -1.10
C THR A 262 -20.59 -25.90 -1.78
N THR A 263 -19.52 -25.42 -1.14
CA THR A 263 -18.65 -24.38 -1.68
C THR A 263 -18.04 -24.82 -3.00
N ARG A 264 -17.52 -26.06 -3.07
CA ARG A 264 -16.99 -26.66 -4.30
C ARG A 264 -17.98 -26.60 -5.45
N ARG A 265 -19.22 -27.06 -5.22
CA ARG A 265 -20.27 -27.08 -6.25
C ARG A 265 -20.63 -25.69 -6.75
N GLN A 266 -20.66 -24.68 -5.87
CA GLN A 266 -20.95 -23.30 -6.26
C GLN A 266 -19.84 -22.70 -7.13
N VAL A 267 -18.58 -22.95 -6.78
CA VAL A 267 -17.44 -22.54 -7.61
C VAL A 267 -17.48 -23.24 -8.97
N GLU A 268 -17.64 -24.57 -8.98
CA GLU A 268 -17.70 -25.33 -10.22
C GLU A 268 -18.88 -24.94 -11.12
N TRP A 269 -20.05 -24.61 -10.56
CA TRP A 269 -21.16 -24.08 -11.35
C TRP A 269 -20.81 -22.73 -11.98
N SER A 270 -20.15 -21.85 -11.24
CA SER A 270 -19.71 -20.55 -11.76
C SER A 270 -18.76 -20.73 -12.94
N VAL A 271 -17.77 -21.61 -12.80
CA VAL A 271 -16.79 -21.93 -13.86
C VAL A 271 -17.47 -22.56 -15.07
N ARG A 272 -18.36 -23.55 -14.87
CA ARG A 272 -19.10 -24.20 -15.96
C ARG A 272 -20.03 -23.24 -16.70
N LEU A 273 -20.67 -22.30 -16.00
CA LEU A 273 -21.54 -21.30 -16.60
C LEU A 273 -20.77 -20.24 -17.38
N ALA A 274 -19.60 -19.85 -16.87
CA ALA A 274 -18.75 -18.84 -17.47
C ALA A 274 -18.08 -19.33 -18.77
N GLU A 275 -17.81 -20.64 -18.87
CA GLU A 275 -17.10 -21.27 -20.01
C GLU A 275 -15.69 -20.71 -20.25
N VAL A 276 -15.18 -19.94 -19.29
CA VAL A 276 -13.84 -19.34 -19.24
C VAL A 276 -13.22 -19.61 -17.86
N PRO A 277 -11.89 -19.49 -17.71
CA PRO A 277 -11.24 -19.60 -16.41
C PRO A 277 -11.80 -18.58 -15.39
N VAL A 278 -11.86 -18.99 -14.12
CA VAL A 278 -12.21 -18.13 -12.99
C VAL A 278 -11.05 -18.08 -12.00
N LEU A 279 -10.57 -16.88 -11.67
CA LEU A 279 -9.59 -16.66 -10.61
C LEU A 279 -10.32 -16.52 -9.27
N VAL A 280 -10.31 -17.58 -8.49
CA VAL A 280 -11.07 -17.72 -7.24
C VAL A 280 -10.16 -17.38 -6.05
N GLY A 281 -10.57 -16.42 -5.21
CA GLY A 281 -9.87 -16.12 -3.96
C GLY A 281 -10.44 -16.95 -2.82
N ALA A 282 -9.62 -17.75 -2.15
CA ALA A 282 -10.04 -18.70 -1.12
C ALA A 282 -9.14 -18.66 0.12
N VAL A 283 -9.68 -19.11 1.26
CA VAL A 283 -8.89 -19.44 2.45
C VAL A 283 -8.90 -20.95 2.62
N MET A 284 -7.74 -21.55 2.46
CA MET A 284 -7.56 -23.00 2.47
C MET A 284 -6.85 -23.47 3.74
N VAL A 285 -6.96 -24.76 4.04
CA VAL A 285 -6.10 -25.41 5.03
C VAL A 285 -4.64 -25.28 4.60
N GLY A 286 -3.77 -24.94 5.55
CA GLY A 286 -2.36 -24.72 5.30
C GLY A 286 -1.55 -26.02 5.26
N PRO A 287 -0.27 -25.93 4.87
CA PRO A 287 0.60 -27.10 4.74
C PRO A 287 0.92 -27.77 6.08
N GLU A 288 0.74 -27.06 7.20
CA GLU A 288 1.00 -27.56 8.56
C GLU A 288 -0.30 -27.78 9.36
N PRO A 289 -0.32 -28.70 10.34
CA PRO A 289 -1.50 -28.92 11.18
C PRO A 289 -2.00 -27.64 11.87
N ARG A 290 -3.32 -27.39 11.79
CA ARG A 290 -3.99 -26.21 12.38
C ARG A 290 -3.50 -24.87 11.82
N THR A 291 -3.05 -24.85 10.57
CA THR A 291 -2.69 -23.64 9.84
C THR A 291 -3.61 -23.42 8.64
N ARG A 292 -3.54 -22.23 8.05
CA ARG A 292 -4.30 -21.85 6.85
C ARG A 292 -3.41 -21.13 5.85
N GLN A 293 -3.91 -20.95 4.62
CA GLN A 293 -3.33 -20.04 3.63
C GLN A 293 -4.42 -19.30 2.88
N THR A 294 -4.27 -17.99 2.74
CA THR A 294 -5.04 -17.19 1.79
C THR A 294 -4.44 -17.37 0.40
N VAL A 295 -5.26 -17.78 -0.58
CA VAL A 295 -4.79 -18.18 -1.90
C VAL A 295 -5.67 -17.64 -3.02
N SER A 296 -5.08 -17.56 -4.20
CA SER A 296 -5.77 -17.40 -5.48
C SER A 296 -5.63 -18.69 -6.28
N LEU A 297 -6.72 -19.15 -6.90
CA LEU A 297 -6.80 -20.41 -7.64
C LEU A 297 -7.34 -20.14 -9.05
N TRP A 298 -6.59 -20.54 -10.07
CA TRP A 298 -7.14 -20.61 -11.42
C TRP A 298 -7.99 -21.88 -11.53
N TRP A 299 -9.30 -21.71 -11.70
CA TRP A 299 -10.23 -22.81 -11.92
C TRP A 299 -10.75 -22.77 -13.35
N THR A 300 -10.49 -23.82 -14.12
CA THR A 300 -10.89 -23.95 -15.52
C THR A 300 -12.04 -24.94 -15.68
N PRO A 301 -12.89 -24.77 -16.72
CA PRO A 301 -14.01 -25.69 -16.96
C PRO A 301 -13.59 -27.14 -17.24
N ALA A 302 -12.43 -27.35 -17.87
CA ALA A 302 -11.97 -28.64 -18.34
C ALA A 302 -11.13 -29.42 -17.30
N GLU A 303 -10.26 -28.72 -16.57
CA GLU A 303 -9.22 -29.35 -15.75
C GLU A 303 -9.41 -29.13 -14.24
N GLY A 304 -10.34 -28.25 -13.85
CA GLY A 304 -10.47 -27.83 -12.47
C GLY A 304 -9.38 -26.84 -12.08
N ILE A 305 -8.73 -27.04 -10.94
CA ILE A 305 -7.66 -26.13 -10.48
C ILE A 305 -6.39 -26.40 -11.31
N THR A 306 -5.89 -25.36 -11.98
CA THR A 306 -4.72 -25.45 -12.90
C THR A 306 -3.50 -24.72 -12.38
N ASP A 307 -3.69 -23.70 -11.54
CA ASP A 307 -2.59 -22.94 -10.94
C ASP A 307 -3.05 -22.33 -9.60
N ARG A 308 -2.09 -22.02 -8.73
CA ARG A 308 -2.32 -21.53 -7.37
C ARG A 308 -1.23 -20.56 -6.94
N TYR A 309 -1.66 -19.41 -6.40
CA TYR A 309 -0.81 -18.47 -5.69
C TYR A 309 -1.20 -18.41 -4.21
N ALA A 310 -0.21 -18.40 -3.30
CA ALA A 310 -0.43 -18.21 -1.87
C ALA A 310 0.16 -16.87 -1.41
N LYS A 311 -0.64 -16.10 -0.68
CA LYS A 311 -0.28 -14.78 -0.15
C LYS A 311 1.02 -14.82 0.65
N ARG A 312 1.96 -13.94 0.36
CA ARG A 312 3.31 -13.89 0.96
C ARG A 312 3.39 -12.88 2.09
N ASN A 313 2.80 -11.69 1.90
CA ASN A 313 2.79 -10.64 2.93
C ASN A 313 1.49 -10.71 3.74
N LEU A 314 1.59 -11.39 4.88
CA LEU A 314 0.47 -11.58 5.79
C LEU A 314 0.27 -10.37 6.71
N ALA A 315 -0.99 -9.96 6.89
CA ALA A 315 -1.37 -8.91 7.80
C ALA A 315 -1.15 -9.35 9.28
N PRO A 316 -0.27 -8.69 10.05
CA PRO A 316 -0.09 -8.99 11.46
C PRO A 316 -1.38 -8.77 12.25
N PHE A 317 -1.66 -9.65 13.20
CA PHE A 317 -2.88 -9.70 14.03
C PHE A 317 -4.21 -9.95 13.31
N GLY A 318 -4.24 -9.93 11.97
CA GLY A 318 -5.39 -10.34 11.16
C GLY A 318 -5.26 -11.78 10.64
N GLU A 319 -4.10 -12.11 10.06
CA GLU A 319 -3.85 -13.42 9.43
C GLU A 319 -2.88 -14.28 10.24
N TRP A 320 -1.97 -13.65 10.96
CA TRP A 320 -1.05 -14.33 11.85
C TRP A 320 -0.76 -13.47 13.08
N VAL A 321 -0.41 -14.11 14.19
CA VAL A 321 -0.15 -13.45 15.48
C VAL A 321 1.30 -13.70 15.90
N PRO A 322 2.14 -12.67 16.05
CA PRO A 322 3.49 -12.84 16.59
C PRO A 322 3.45 -13.28 18.05
N TYR A 323 4.30 -14.24 18.42
CA TYR A 323 4.36 -14.77 19.80
C TYR A 323 2.98 -15.07 20.40
N ARG A 324 2.09 -15.72 19.62
CA ARG A 324 0.69 -15.96 19.98
C ARG A 324 0.51 -16.48 21.40
N ASP A 325 1.33 -17.43 21.82
CA ASP A 325 1.25 -18.03 23.17
C ASP A 325 1.42 -17.02 24.31
N LEU A 326 2.11 -15.91 24.06
CA LEU A 326 2.29 -14.80 25.01
C LEU A 326 1.22 -13.70 24.84
N ILE A 327 0.84 -13.39 23.60
CA ILE A 327 -0.07 -12.27 23.29
C ILE A 327 -1.54 -12.65 23.54
N GLU A 328 -1.94 -13.86 23.13
CA GLU A 328 -3.33 -14.33 23.20
C GLU A 328 -3.90 -14.33 24.64
N PRO A 329 -3.15 -14.71 25.69
CA PRO A 329 -3.62 -14.58 27.07
C PRO A 329 -3.80 -13.13 27.55
N LEU A 330 -3.01 -12.19 27.02
CA LEU A 330 -3.04 -10.77 27.40
C LEU A 330 -4.13 -10.00 26.64
N PHE A 331 -4.38 -10.38 25.39
CA PHE A 331 -5.35 -9.77 24.50
C PHE A 331 -6.23 -10.86 23.85
N PRO A 332 -7.27 -11.34 24.56
CA PRO A 332 -8.09 -12.46 24.08
C PRO A 332 -8.75 -12.24 22.72
N ASP A 333 -8.99 -10.98 22.32
CA ASP A 333 -9.51 -10.62 21.00
C ASP A 333 -8.60 -11.08 19.86
N VAL A 334 -7.32 -11.30 20.10
CA VAL A 334 -6.38 -11.80 19.08
C VAL A 334 -6.72 -13.22 18.60
N LYS A 335 -7.52 -13.99 19.36
CA LYS A 335 -8.10 -15.27 18.91
C LYS A 335 -8.93 -15.15 17.64
N ARG A 336 -9.44 -13.95 17.33
CA ARG A 336 -10.21 -13.64 16.11
C ARG A 336 -9.40 -13.88 14.83
N ALA A 337 -8.07 -13.85 14.91
CA ALA A 337 -7.20 -14.18 13.78
C ALA A 337 -7.30 -15.67 13.35
N GLY A 338 -7.98 -16.52 14.12
CA GLY A 338 -8.20 -17.93 13.77
C GLY A 338 -6.89 -18.74 13.72
N ALA A 339 -6.84 -19.74 12.84
CA ALA A 339 -5.63 -20.51 12.56
C ALA A 339 -4.50 -19.61 12.03
N GLN A 340 -3.25 -19.91 12.40
CA GLN A 340 -2.10 -19.16 11.88
C GLN A 340 -2.02 -19.33 10.36
N SER A 341 -2.01 -18.21 9.64
CA SER A 341 -1.73 -18.24 8.21
C SER A 341 -0.23 -18.44 7.97
N ILE A 342 0.12 -19.28 7.01
CA ILE A 342 1.49 -19.50 6.55
C ILE A 342 1.69 -18.76 5.22
N PRO A 343 2.74 -17.93 5.08
CA PRO A 343 2.98 -17.19 3.86
C PRO A 343 3.35 -18.15 2.71
N GLY A 344 2.97 -17.79 1.48
CA GLY A 344 3.57 -18.36 0.28
C GLY A 344 5.02 -17.90 0.09
N GLU A 345 5.71 -18.55 -0.84
CA GLU A 345 7.13 -18.27 -1.14
C GLU A 345 7.33 -17.74 -2.56
N GLU A 346 6.51 -18.19 -3.50
CA GLU A 346 6.61 -17.86 -4.93
C GLU A 346 6.05 -16.48 -5.28
N PRO A 347 6.59 -15.78 -6.29
CA PRO A 347 6.00 -14.56 -6.84
C PRO A 347 4.56 -14.79 -7.33
N GLY A 348 3.70 -13.77 -7.19
CA GLY A 348 2.30 -13.84 -7.59
C GLY A 348 2.05 -13.76 -9.09
N VAL A 349 2.80 -14.46 -9.93
CA VAL A 349 2.55 -14.50 -11.38
C VAL A 349 1.99 -15.85 -11.76
N MET A 350 0.69 -15.89 -12.01
CA MET A 350 -0.06 -17.10 -12.34
C MET A 350 -0.29 -17.20 -13.84
N LYS A 351 -0.28 -18.42 -14.37
CA LYS A 351 -0.50 -18.69 -15.79
C LYS A 351 -1.91 -19.21 -16.02
N VAL A 352 -2.55 -18.72 -17.08
CA VAL A 352 -3.86 -19.19 -17.48
C VAL A 352 -3.97 -19.25 -18.99
N SER A 353 -4.55 -20.33 -19.51
CA SER A 353 -4.93 -20.39 -20.92
C SER A 353 -6.31 -19.77 -21.12
N THR A 354 -6.41 -18.67 -21.86
CA THR A 354 -7.68 -18.04 -22.23
C THR A 354 -8.07 -18.41 -23.66
N PRO A 355 -9.37 -18.43 -24.00
CA PRO A 355 -9.82 -18.77 -25.36
C PRO A 355 -9.24 -17.85 -26.46
N ARG A 356 -8.92 -16.58 -26.14
CA ARG A 356 -8.51 -15.57 -27.13
C ARG A 356 -7.01 -15.24 -27.11
N HIS A 357 -6.32 -15.44 -25.99
CA HIS A 357 -4.90 -15.08 -25.85
C HIS A 357 -3.95 -16.28 -25.73
N GLY A 358 -4.46 -17.51 -25.62
CA GLY A 358 -3.60 -18.64 -25.28
C GLY A 358 -3.09 -18.49 -23.84
N GLU A 359 -1.82 -18.78 -23.58
CA GLU A 359 -1.23 -18.59 -22.24
C GLU A 359 -1.04 -17.09 -21.92
N LEU A 360 -1.70 -16.62 -20.87
CA LEU A 360 -1.57 -15.27 -20.30
C LEU A 360 -0.92 -15.36 -18.91
N ARG A 361 0.01 -14.45 -18.61
CA ARG A 361 0.62 -14.29 -17.29
C ARG A 361 -0.08 -13.19 -16.49
N VAL A 362 -0.85 -13.59 -15.49
CA VAL A 362 -1.60 -12.66 -14.63
C VAL A 362 -0.84 -12.46 -13.32
N GLY A 363 -0.42 -11.23 -13.08
CA GLY A 363 0.18 -10.82 -11.81
C GLY A 363 -0.90 -10.57 -10.77
N THR A 364 -0.97 -11.41 -9.76
CA THR A 364 -1.98 -11.40 -8.69
C THR A 364 -1.34 -10.92 -7.40
N ALA A 365 -1.88 -9.82 -6.85
CA ALA A 365 -1.57 -9.36 -5.49
C ALA A 365 -2.81 -9.55 -4.61
N ILE A 366 -2.61 -10.02 -3.38
CA ILE A 366 -3.70 -10.24 -2.44
C ILE A 366 -3.64 -9.15 -1.37
N CYS A 367 -4.60 -8.22 -1.39
CA CYS A 367 -4.90 -7.30 -0.29
C CYS A 367 -3.68 -6.50 0.19
N TYR A 368 -3.26 -6.76 1.43
CA TYR A 368 -2.15 -6.10 2.13
C TYR A 368 -0.81 -6.15 1.36
N GLU A 369 -0.64 -7.06 0.40
CA GLU A 369 0.55 -7.15 -0.45
C GLU A 369 0.81 -5.90 -1.29
N LEU A 370 -0.24 -5.14 -1.63
CA LEU A 370 -0.14 -3.87 -2.34
C LEU A 370 0.80 -2.86 -1.65
N ALA A 371 0.97 -2.95 -0.33
CA ALA A 371 1.82 -2.05 0.42
C ALA A 371 3.33 -2.38 0.29
N TYR A 372 3.70 -3.54 -0.27
CA TYR A 372 5.08 -4.04 -0.30
C TYR A 372 5.75 -3.84 -1.66
N ASP A 373 6.80 -3.02 -1.69
CA ASP A 373 7.50 -2.63 -2.92
C ASP A 373 8.07 -3.84 -3.68
N GLN A 374 8.71 -4.78 -2.97
CA GLN A 374 9.31 -5.97 -3.59
C GLN A 374 8.25 -6.89 -4.20
N THR A 375 7.18 -7.19 -3.45
CA THR A 375 6.09 -8.05 -3.92
C THR A 375 5.44 -7.51 -5.19
N MET A 376 5.21 -6.20 -5.24
CA MET A 376 4.63 -5.54 -6.42
C MET A 376 5.60 -5.47 -7.61
N SER A 377 6.88 -5.19 -7.36
CA SER A 377 7.90 -5.14 -8.43
C SER A 377 8.14 -6.51 -9.05
N GLU A 378 8.11 -7.57 -8.23
CA GLU A 378 8.30 -8.94 -8.69
C GLU A 378 7.22 -9.41 -9.68
N LEU A 379 6.00 -8.84 -9.64
CA LEU A 379 4.96 -9.17 -10.62
C LEU A 379 5.43 -8.85 -12.05
N VAL A 380 5.93 -7.63 -12.27
CA VAL A 380 6.40 -7.20 -13.60
C VAL A 380 7.76 -7.80 -13.95
N TRP A 381 8.64 -8.02 -12.98
CA TRP A 381 9.94 -8.68 -13.23
C TRP A 381 9.80 -10.13 -13.67
N HIS A 382 8.76 -10.83 -13.20
CA HIS A 382 8.44 -12.20 -13.61
C HIS A 382 7.47 -12.24 -14.81
N GLY A 383 7.29 -11.11 -15.51
CA GLY A 383 6.63 -11.04 -16.80
C GLY A 383 5.11 -11.04 -16.74
N ALA A 384 4.51 -10.53 -15.65
CA ALA A 384 3.07 -10.30 -15.61
C ALA A 384 2.64 -9.32 -16.70
N GLU A 385 1.65 -9.75 -17.48
CA GLU A 385 1.11 -9.07 -18.64
C GLU A 385 -0.10 -8.21 -18.29
N VAL A 386 -0.85 -8.67 -17.28
CA VAL A 386 -2.06 -8.06 -16.74
C VAL A 386 -2.01 -8.19 -15.22
N LEU A 387 -2.48 -7.20 -14.47
CA LEU A 387 -2.45 -7.23 -13.01
C LEU A 387 -3.85 -7.29 -12.40
N VAL A 388 -3.97 -8.08 -11.35
CA VAL A 388 -5.18 -8.27 -10.55
C VAL A 388 -4.83 -8.04 -9.08
N SER A 389 -5.68 -7.29 -8.38
CA SER A 389 -5.65 -7.20 -6.94
C SER A 389 -6.92 -7.81 -6.37
N GLN A 390 -6.79 -8.90 -5.61
CA GLN A 390 -7.90 -9.51 -4.87
C GLN A 390 -7.83 -9.05 -3.42
N SER A 391 -8.89 -8.42 -2.90
CA SER A 391 -8.92 -7.96 -1.51
C SER A 391 -10.25 -8.21 -0.79
N THR A 392 -10.22 -8.16 0.53
CA THR A 392 -11.41 -8.02 1.37
C THR A 392 -11.22 -6.91 2.38
N THR A 393 -12.12 -5.93 2.36
CA THR A 393 -12.15 -4.81 3.31
C THR A 393 -13.34 -4.92 4.25
N HIS A 394 -13.96 -6.11 4.35
CA HIS A 394 -15.20 -6.32 5.08
C HIS A 394 -15.15 -5.81 6.52
N ASN A 395 -14.07 -6.16 7.25
CA ASN A 395 -13.87 -5.75 8.65
C ASN A 395 -13.62 -4.24 8.82
N PHE A 396 -13.41 -3.52 7.72
CA PHE A 396 -13.09 -2.10 7.69
C PHE A 396 -14.12 -1.27 6.90
N THR A 397 -15.27 -1.87 6.58
CA THR A 397 -16.35 -1.21 5.83
C THR A 397 -16.78 0.07 6.55
N GLY A 398 -16.90 1.19 5.82
CA GLY A 398 -17.27 2.49 6.37
C GLY A 398 -16.17 3.20 7.15
N THR A 399 -14.93 2.71 7.09
CA THR A 399 -13.75 3.36 7.69
C THR A 399 -12.85 4.00 6.63
N ALA A 400 -11.69 4.51 7.05
CA ALA A 400 -10.69 5.08 6.13
C ALA A 400 -9.96 4.02 5.28
N GLU A 401 -9.96 2.75 5.70
CA GLU A 401 -9.15 1.70 5.09
C GLU A 401 -9.43 1.48 3.59
N PRO A 402 -10.69 1.32 3.13
CA PRO A 402 -10.95 0.98 1.74
C PRO A 402 -10.49 2.09 0.78
N HIS A 403 -10.61 3.35 1.22
CA HIS A 403 -10.11 4.51 0.49
C HIS A 403 -8.57 4.54 0.45
N GLN A 404 -7.90 4.24 1.56
CA GLN A 404 -6.43 4.17 1.62
C GLN A 404 -5.88 3.04 0.77
N GLN A 405 -6.46 1.84 0.84
CA GLN A 405 -6.05 0.71 0.01
C GLN A 405 -6.26 1.02 -1.48
N MET A 406 -7.39 1.63 -1.86
CA MET A 406 -7.61 2.07 -3.24
C MET A 406 -6.54 3.09 -3.69
N ALA A 407 -6.15 4.05 -2.83
CA ALA A 407 -5.06 4.97 -3.16
C ALA A 407 -3.72 4.25 -3.36
N ILE A 408 -3.38 3.27 -2.52
CA ILE A 408 -2.17 2.45 -2.69
C ILE A 408 -2.23 1.68 -4.01
N ASN A 409 -3.37 1.08 -4.35
CA ASN A 409 -3.56 0.35 -5.60
C ASN A 409 -3.34 1.26 -6.83
N ARG A 410 -3.91 2.47 -6.79
CA ARG A 410 -3.69 3.52 -7.81
C ARG A 410 -2.21 3.93 -7.93
N VAL A 411 -1.51 4.05 -6.80
CA VAL A 411 -0.06 4.32 -6.79
C VAL A 411 0.71 3.19 -7.45
N ARG A 412 0.38 1.92 -7.18
CA ARG A 412 1.03 0.76 -7.81
C ARG A 412 0.80 0.69 -9.30
N ALA A 413 -0.41 0.96 -9.76
CA ALA A 413 -0.71 1.03 -11.19
C ALA A 413 0.14 2.09 -11.91
N ALA A 414 0.25 3.29 -11.32
CA ALA A 414 1.07 4.38 -11.86
C ALA A 414 2.59 4.10 -11.78
N GLU A 415 3.04 3.47 -10.70
CA GLU A 415 4.45 3.10 -10.49
C GLU A 415 4.91 2.03 -11.47
N LEU A 416 4.12 0.96 -11.64
CA LEU A 416 4.45 -0.17 -12.51
C LEU A 416 4.09 0.08 -13.98
N GLY A 417 3.38 1.17 -14.29
CA GLY A 417 2.94 1.46 -15.66
C GLY A 417 2.02 0.37 -16.21
N ARG A 418 1.16 -0.17 -15.34
CA ARG A 418 0.30 -1.32 -15.62
C ARG A 418 -1.09 -1.09 -15.09
N GLU A 419 -2.07 -1.53 -15.86
CA GLU A 419 -3.48 -1.54 -15.47
C GLU A 419 -3.75 -2.66 -14.45
N PHE A 420 -4.62 -2.37 -13.49
CA PHE A 420 -5.02 -3.30 -12.44
C PHE A 420 -6.53 -3.51 -12.47
N VAL A 421 -6.98 -4.77 -12.42
CA VAL A 421 -8.34 -5.08 -12.00
C VAL A 421 -8.35 -5.21 -10.47
N ALA A 422 -8.88 -4.20 -9.79
CA ALA A 422 -9.10 -4.25 -8.36
C ALA A 422 -10.44 -4.92 -8.08
N THR A 423 -10.44 -6.10 -7.47
CA THR A 423 -11.65 -6.80 -7.04
C THR A 423 -11.65 -6.99 -5.54
N THR A 424 -12.71 -6.52 -4.91
CA THR A 424 -12.85 -6.54 -3.46
C THR A 424 -14.16 -7.18 -3.05
N LEU A 425 -14.19 -7.82 -1.88
CA LEU A 425 -15.41 -8.50 -1.39
C LEU A 425 -16.55 -7.50 -1.16
N ASN A 426 -16.25 -6.40 -0.46
CA ASN A 426 -17.21 -5.37 -0.05
C ASN A 426 -16.70 -3.93 -0.30
N GLY A 427 -15.47 -3.76 -0.77
CA GLY A 427 -14.79 -2.46 -0.83
C GLY A 427 -15.02 -1.73 -2.14
N HIS A 428 -14.04 -0.90 -2.51
CA HIS A 428 -13.97 -0.30 -3.83
C HIS A 428 -13.28 -1.23 -4.81
N SER A 429 -14.00 -1.63 -5.85
CA SER A 429 -13.50 -2.41 -6.98
C SER A 429 -13.58 -1.58 -8.27
N GLY A 430 -12.87 -1.99 -9.31
CA GLY A 430 -12.89 -1.35 -10.63
C GLY A 430 -11.59 -1.56 -11.41
N LEU A 431 -11.53 -0.98 -12.61
CA LEU A 431 -10.31 -0.94 -13.41
C LEU A 431 -9.49 0.28 -13.03
N ILE A 432 -8.22 0.09 -12.70
CA ILE A 432 -7.27 1.17 -12.44
C ILE A 432 -6.33 1.26 -13.63
N ASP A 433 -6.29 2.40 -14.31
CA ASP A 433 -5.39 2.58 -15.44
C ASP A 433 -3.92 2.78 -15.02
N SER A 434 -2.99 2.72 -15.97
CA SER A 434 -1.55 2.90 -15.71
C SER A 434 -1.15 4.32 -15.26
N ARG A 435 -2.10 5.25 -15.08
CA ARG A 435 -1.91 6.55 -14.42
C ARG A 435 -2.58 6.61 -13.05
N GLY A 436 -3.15 5.50 -12.59
CA GLY A 436 -3.88 5.41 -11.34
C GLY A 436 -5.27 6.08 -11.39
N ARG A 437 -5.90 6.23 -12.55
CA ARG A 437 -7.31 6.64 -12.63
C ARG A 437 -8.21 5.42 -12.49
N VAL A 438 -9.29 5.56 -11.74
CA VAL A 438 -10.26 4.50 -11.52
C VAL A 438 -11.40 4.62 -12.53
N HIS A 439 -11.70 3.53 -13.21
CA HIS A 439 -12.75 3.38 -14.20
C HIS A 439 -13.78 2.38 -13.71
N GLU A 440 -15.05 2.67 -13.98
CA GLU A 440 -16.21 1.87 -13.57
C GLU A 440 -16.22 1.42 -12.09
N PRO A 441 -15.94 2.33 -11.12
CA PRO A 441 -15.85 1.95 -9.72
C PRO A 441 -17.16 1.33 -9.20
N THR A 442 -17.04 0.39 -8.28
CA THR A 442 -18.16 -0.12 -7.48
C THR A 442 -18.39 0.76 -6.25
N VAL A 443 -19.58 0.63 -5.67
CA VAL A 443 -19.92 1.25 -4.40
C VAL A 443 -19.57 0.27 -3.28
N GLU A 444 -18.95 0.78 -2.22
CA GLU A 444 -18.67 0.01 -1.03
C GLU A 444 -19.96 -0.58 -0.43
N GLY A 445 -19.91 -1.81 0.06
CA GLY A 445 -21.03 -2.50 0.69
C GLY A 445 -22.14 -2.94 -0.26
N THR A 446 -21.87 -2.97 -1.58
CA THR A 446 -22.85 -3.40 -2.60
C THR A 446 -22.35 -4.60 -3.39
N ALA A 447 -23.25 -5.51 -3.77
CA ALA A 447 -22.93 -6.55 -4.76
C ALA A 447 -22.85 -5.90 -6.15
N ALA A 448 -21.86 -6.29 -6.94
CA ALA A 448 -21.65 -5.70 -8.26
C ALA A 448 -20.80 -6.59 -9.17
N HIS A 449 -20.91 -6.35 -10.47
CA HIS A 449 -19.99 -6.90 -11.47
C HIS A 449 -19.63 -5.85 -12.52
N ARG A 450 -18.51 -6.05 -13.22
CA ARG A 450 -18.05 -5.20 -14.34
C ARG A 450 -17.43 -6.04 -15.45
N ILE A 451 -17.61 -5.62 -16.69
CA ILE A 451 -16.90 -6.16 -17.86
C ILE A 451 -15.81 -5.15 -18.22
N LEU A 452 -14.57 -5.49 -17.94
CA LEU A 452 -13.43 -4.57 -18.03
C LEU A 452 -12.50 -5.02 -19.15
N THR A 453 -12.21 -4.14 -20.09
CA THR A 453 -11.18 -4.39 -21.10
C THR A 453 -9.92 -3.62 -20.75
N LEU A 454 -8.79 -4.33 -20.72
CA LEU A 454 -7.50 -3.75 -20.38
C LEU A 454 -6.40 -4.26 -21.31
N PRO A 455 -5.41 -3.40 -21.62
CA PRO A 455 -4.32 -3.76 -22.51
C PRO A 455 -3.40 -4.80 -21.87
N VAL A 456 -2.87 -5.67 -22.73
CA VAL A 456 -1.77 -6.58 -22.39
C VAL A 456 -0.45 -5.84 -22.58
N ARG A 457 0.42 -5.85 -21.56
CA ARG A 457 1.71 -5.11 -21.62
C ARG A 457 2.85 -5.91 -20.99
N ASP A 458 4.05 -5.77 -21.55
CA ASP A 458 5.29 -6.39 -21.05
C ASP A 458 6.40 -5.38 -20.70
N ASP A 459 6.21 -4.08 -20.98
CA ASP A 459 7.15 -3.01 -20.62
C ASP A 459 7.47 -2.93 -19.12
N ILE A 460 8.72 -2.63 -18.76
CA ILE A 460 9.12 -2.41 -17.35
C ILE A 460 9.44 -0.92 -17.15
N THR A 461 8.77 -0.29 -16.18
CA THR A 461 9.05 1.12 -15.84
C THR A 461 10.41 1.26 -15.16
N PRO A 462 11.08 2.43 -15.28
CA PRO A 462 12.27 2.72 -14.48
C PRO A 462 12.02 2.56 -12.98
N ALA A 463 10.84 2.97 -12.50
CA ALA A 463 10.43 2.83 -11.11
C ALA A 463 10.49 1.39 -10.59
N ALA A 464 10.00 0.43 -11.37
CA ALA A 464 10.07 -0.99 -11.01
C ALA A 464 11.51 -1.48 -10.84
N VAL A 465 12.51 -0.86 -11.49
CA VAL A 465 13.92 -1.25 -11.37
C VAL A 465 14.63 -0.50 -10.25
N ILE A 466 14.39 0.81 -10.11
CA ILE A 466 15.17 1.67 -9.23
C ILE A 466 14.55 1.92 -7.86
N GLY A 467 13.30 1.53 -7.62
CA GLY A 467 12.61 1.77 -6.34
C GLY A 467 13.38 1.22 -5.12
N ILE A 468 13.76 -0.05 -5.16
CA ILE A 468 14.56 -0.69 -4.09
C ILE A 468 15.97 -0.07 -3.99
N PRO A 469 16.72 0.13 -5.09
CA PRO A 469 17.97 0.88 -5.05
C PRO A 469 17.86 2.27 -4.41
N ILE A 470 16.78 3.03 -4.65
CA ILE A 470 16.54 4.34 -4.02
C ILE A 470 16.40 4.20 -2.51
N GLN A 471 15.68 3.18 -2.02
CA GLN A 471 15.56 2.91 -0.58
C GLN A 471 16.92 2.62 0.04
N ALA A 472 17.69 1.72 -0.57
CA ALA A 472 19.03 1.36 -0.10
C ALA A 472 19.96 2.57 -0.08
N PHE A 473 19.96 3.37 -1.15
CA PHE A 473 20.75 4.61 -1.23
C PHE A 473 20.35 5.60 -0.13
N CYS A 474 19.04 5.87 0.05
CA CYS A 474 18.57 6.80 1.07
C CYS A 474 18.87 6.30 2.48
N ALA A 475 18.78 4.99 2.73
CA ALA A 475 19.15 4.38 4.00
C ALA A 475 20.64 4.63 4.32
N LEU A 476 21.52 4.30 3.37
CA LEU A 476 22.97 4.50 3.52
C LEU A 476 23.32 5.99 3.66
N ALA A 477 22.71 6.86 2.85
CA ALA A 477 22.93 8.30 2.89
C ALA A 477 22.47 8.90 4.23
N SER A 478 21.29 8.52 4.72
CA SER A 478 20.75 9.00 5.99
C SER A 478 21.63 8.58 7.17
N ILE A 479 22.05 7.31 7.22
CA ILE A 479 22.94 6.80 8.28
C ILE A 479 24.31 7.48 8.21
N GLY A 480 24.94 7.53 7.02
CA GLY A 480 26.24 8.18 6.83
C GLY A 480 26.20 9.67 7.15
N GLY A 481 25.14 10.35 6.71
CA GLY A 481 24.88 11.75 7.02
C GLY A 481 24.68 12.00 8.53
N ALA A 482 23.94 11.13 9.21
CA ALA A 482 23.73 11.23 10.66
C ALA A 482 25.06 11.07 11.42
N LEU A 483 25.91 10.12 11.03
CA LEU A 483 27.25 9.95 11.61
C LEU A 483 28.13 11.20 11.42
N LEU A 484 28.10 11.81 10.23
CA LEU A 484 28.82 13.05 9.95
C LEU A 484 28.27 14.25 10.74
N GLY A 485 26.95 14.36 10.85
CA GLY A 485 26.28 15.43 11.60
C GLY A 485 26.54 15.33 13.10
N ALA A 486 26.56 14.11 13.65
CA ALA A 486 26.89 13.87 15.06
C ALA A 486 28.34 14.29 15.39
N ARG A 487 29.31 13.96 14.51
CA ARG A 487 30.72 14.36 14.67
C ARG A 487 30.95 15.87 14.63
N ARG A 488 30.07 16.64 13.98
CA ARG A 488 30.16 18.12 14.01
C ARG A 488 29.74 18.72 15.35
N SER A 489 28.89 18.03 16.12
CA SER A 489 28.50 18.44 17.47
C SER A 489 29.68 18.34 18.43
N SER A 490 30.40 17.21 18.41
CA SER A 490 31.49 16.95 19.37
C SER A 490 32.73 17.83 19.17
N ASN A 491 32.87 18.46 18.00
CA ASN A 491 33.95 19.40 17.74
C ASN A 491 33.63 20.84 18.18
N LEU A 492 32.35 21.20 18.39
CA LEU A 492 31.96 22.50 18.93
C LEU A 492 32.01 22.54 20.46
N ASP A 493 31.88 21.38 21.12
CA ASP A 493 31.92 21.25 22.58
C ASP A 493 33.34 21.06 23.15
N LYS A 494 34.40 21.10 22.33
CA LYS A 494 35.78 21.08 22.83
C LYS A 494 36.16 22.50 23.31
N PRO A 495 36.44 22.72 24.62
CA PRO A 495 36.93 24.00 25.09
C PRO A 495 38.23 24.32 24.36
N SER A 496 38.37 25.52 23.80
CA SER A 496 39.63 25.93 23.19
C SER A 496 40.72 25.95 24.25
N THR A 497 41.61 24.98 24.23
CA THR A 497 42.85 24.98 25.01
C THR A 497 43.87 25.92 24.35
N ARG A 498 43.51 27.19 24.16
CA ARG A 498 44.54 28.24 24.01
C ARG A 498 45.10 28.50 25.39
N LYS A 499 46.19 27.80 25.71
CA LYS A 499 47.11 28.21 26.76
C LYS A 499 47.74 29.52 26.30
N ASP A 500 47.34 30.62 26.91
CA ASP A 500 48.15 31.84 26.90
C ASP A 500 49.43 31.53 27.68
N HIS A 501 50.53 31.38 26.95
CA HIS A 501 51.87 31.45 27.53
C HIS A 501 52.19 32.94 27.74
N ARG A 502 52.10 33.38 28.99
CA ARG A 502 52.82 34.56 29.49
C ARG A 502 54.21 34.14 29.97
#